data_AF-A0A1W2GKC5-F1
#
_entry.id   AF-A0A1W2GKC5-F1
#
_cell.length_a   1.000
_cell.length_b   1.000
_cell.length_c   1.000
_cell.angle_alpha   90.00
_cell.angle_beta   90.00
_cell.angle_gamma   90.00
#
_symmetry.space_group_name_H-M   'P 1'
#
loop_
_entity.id
_entity.type
_entity.pdbx_description
1 polymer ?
#
loop_
_entity_poly.entity_id
_entity_poly.type
_entity_poly.pdbx_seq_one_letter_code
_entity_poly.pdbx_strand_id
1 'polypeptide(L)'
;MKTMKRFSYFLILGIVSTSQVKAQNLMTNDHALVAIGNDVPFTVQGNLSNQGMMLNEGDLRLLGDWTNVGNYSSVSGTFYLLGSDPLFESGSSTYQHLGISTMGNLSLASDLTISGTLELISGVMNFLGDASLTIEEDAVILGGDESSYVNGLLYSAQQGEVHYPIGTDQSYLPVELLNVQSSVPVGIVAMGEELDVTLSQALESISPNRYWQIMKNADFSVDGLVLPVTNEHFISSESEAVIAYTENLGSPLTILGQSEFTGSTTSGSITSNTPILSGYYLLGDKGLALPPVKVINIVTPLQDGKHDFLRIENIEFYEENVVEIFNRQGKMVFSMLGYNNLDRVFRGDANVGNGELLPTGNYFYTVNLDGSKRESGFVYIKN
;
A
#
# COMPACT_ATOMS: atom_id res chain seq x y z
N MET A 1 -71.87 -14.77 -15.29
CA MET A 1 -70.93 -13.66 -14.99
C MET A 1 -69.76 -13.79 -15.95
N LYS A 2 -69.66 -12.88 -16.93
CA LYS A 2 -68.75 -12.99 -18.08
C LYS A 2 -67.45 -12.27 -17.72
N THR A 3 -66.35 -13.00 -17.56
CA THR A 3 -65.02 -12.47 -17.24
C THR A 3 -64.46 -11.72 -18.44
N MET A 4 -64.33 -10.39 -18.33
CA MET A 4 -63.58 -9.57 -19.29
C MET A 4 -62.08 -9.79 -19.08
N LYS A 5 -61.39 -10.37 -20.07
CA LYS A 5 -59.94 -10.25 -20.20
C LYS A 5 -59.63 -8.86 -20.75
N ARG A 6 -58.98 -8.01 -19.96
CA ARG A 6 -58.35 -6.77 -20.43
C ARG A 6 -57.08 -7.16 -21.19
N PHE A 7 -57.08 -6.96 -22.50
CA PHE A 7 -55.84 -6.96 -23.30
C PHE A 7 -55.26 -5.54 -23.24
N SER A 8 -54.12 -5.39 -22.56
CA SER A 8 -53.29 -4.19 -22.68
C SER A 8 -52.42 -4.35 -23.93
N TYR A 9 -52.67 -3.54 -24.96
CA TYR A 9 -51.80 -3.45 -26.12
C TYR A 9 -50.61 -2.56 -25.76
N PHE A 10 -49.38 -3.09 -25.81
CA PHE A 10 -48.18 -2.26 -25.86
C PHE A 10 -47.80 -2.04 -27.33
N LEU A 11 -47.66 -0.77 -27.67
CA LEU A 11 -47.27 -0.27 -28.97
C LEU A 11 -45.77 -0.55 -29.16
N ILE A 12 -45.41 -1.40 -30.12
CA ILE A 12 -44.02 -1.57 -30.54
C ILE A 12 -43.69 -0.41 -31.48
N LEU A 13 -43.03 0.64 -30.96
CA LEU A 13 -42.37 1.64 -31.79
C LEU A 13 -40.96 1.15 -32.12
N GLY A 14 -40.78 0.55 -33.29
CA GLY A 14 -39.47 0.45 -33.92
C GLY A 14 -39.11 1.81 -34.51
N ILE A 15 -38.45 2.67 -33.72
CA ILE A 15 -37.88 3.91 -34.22
C ILE A 15 -36.44 3.62 -34.62
N VAL A 16 -36.18 3.49 -35.92
CA VAL A 16 -34.82 3.72 -36.44
C VAL A 16 -34.68 5.22 -36.65
N SER A 17 -34.04 5.88 -35.70
CA SER A 17 -33.68 7.30 -35.81
C SER A 17 -32.28 7.47 -35.25
N THR A 18 -31.46 8.28 -35.89
CA THR A 18 -30.19 8.78 -35.34
C THR A 18 -30.43 9.80 -34.22
N SER A 19 -31.44 9.56 -33.38
CA SER A 19 -31.89 10.51 -32.35
C SER A 19 -31.40 10.09 -30.98
N GLN A 20 -31.00 11.08 -30.18
CA GLN A 20 -30.71 10.89 -28.76
C GLN A 20 -32.01 10.47 -28.07
N VAL A 21 -32.02 9.27 -27.48
CA VAL A 21 -33.17 8.81 -26.70
C VAL A 21 -32.94 9.16 -25.24
N LYS A 22 -33.94 9.79 -24.61
CA LYS A 22 -33.93 10.12 -23.17
C LYS A 22 -35.12 9.47 -22.48
N ALA A 23 -34.86 8.76 -21.38
CA ALA A 23 -35.90 8.24 -20.49
C ALA A 23 -35.71 8.81 -19.08
N GLN A 24 -36.80 9.06 -18.35
CA GLN A 24 -36.73 9.50 -16.95
C GLN A 24 -36.37 8.32 -16.03
N ASN A 25 -37.05 7.20 -16.16
CA ASN A 25 -36.69 5.90 -15.58
C ASN A 25 -36.95 4.86 -16.67
N LEU A 26 -36.23 3.73 -16.63
CA LEU A 26 -36.49 2.60 -17.51
C LEU A 26 -36.59 1.32 -16.69
N MET A 27 -37.66 0.57 -16.89
CA MET A 27 -37.85 -0.73 -16.24
C MET A 27 -38.23 -1.75 -17.31
N THR A 28 -37.43 -2.80 -17.43
CA THR A 28 -37.74 -3.94 -18.30
C THR A 28 -38.42 -5.04 -17.46
N ASN A 29 -39.30 -5.82 -18.08
CA ASN A 29 -39.85 -7.02 -17.47
C ASN A 29 -39.06 -8.25 -17.94
N ASP A 30 -39.29 -9.40 -17.29
CA ASP A 30 -38.59 -10.70 -17.48
C ASP A 30 -38.50 -11.24 -18.92
N HIS A 31 -39.21 -10.64 -19.88
CA HIS A 31 -39.22 -11.07 -21.29
C HIS A 31 -39.01 -9.91 -22.28
N ALA A 32 -38.74 -8.70 -21.79
CA ALA A 32 -38.47 -7.56 -22.64
C ALA A 32 -37.07 -7.68 -23.27
N LEU A 33 -36.98 -7.33 -24.55
CA LEU A 33 -35.72 -7.07 -25.23
C LEU A 33 -35.56 -5.56 -25.40
N VAL A 34 -34.48 -5.01 -24.87
CA VAL A 34 -34.00 -3.66 -25.17
C VAL A 34 -32.70 -3.80 -25.94
N ALA A 35 -32.66 -3.27 -27.16
CA ALA A 35 -31.45 -3.26 -27.97
C ALA A 35 -31.06 -1.81 -28.30
N ILE A 36 -29.87 -1.40 -27.88
CA ILE A 36 -29.25 -0.13 -28.21
C ILE A 36 -28.28 -0.42 -29.36
N GLY A 37 -28.52 0.20 -30.52
CA GLY A 37 -27.70 -0.01 -31.71
C GLY A 37 -26.36 0.73 -31.65
N ASN A 38 -25.44 0.36 -32.55
CA ASN A 38 -24.16 1.03 -32.76
C ASN A 38 -24.31 2.54 -32.88
N ASP A 39 -23.41 3.27 -32.22
CA ASP A 39 -23.33 4.74 -32.22
C ASP A 39 -24.62 5.45 -31.74
N VAL A 40 -25.52 4.74 -31.04
CA VAL A 40 -26.74 5.32 -30.49
C VAL A 40 -26.51 5.75 -29.04
N PRO A 41 -26.51 7.07 -28.73
CA PRO A 41 -26.57 7.54 -27.37
C PRO A 41 -27.98 7.33 -26.78
N PHE A 42 -28.06 6.51 -25.74
CA PHE A 42 -29.27 6.23 -24.99
C PHE A 42 -29.08 6.68 -23.54
N THR A 43 -29.76 7.76 -23.14
CA THR A 43 -29.61 8.34 -21.80
C THR A 43 -30.83 8.02 -20.93
N VAL A 44 -30.59 7.52 -19.72
CA VAL A 44 -31.60 7.39 -18.66
C VAL A 44 -31.25 8.36 -17.54
N GLN A 45 -32.15 9.31 -17.27
CA GLN A 45 -31.92 10.41 -16.31
C GLN A 45 -32.15 10.00 -14.85
N GLY A 46 -32.86 8.91 -14.61
CA GLY A 46 -33.12 8.33 -13.30
C GLY A 46 -32.74 6.85 -13.31
N ASN A 47 -33.53 6.00 -12.67
CA ASN A 47 -33.14 4.62 -12.41
C ASN A 47 -33.43 3.72 -13.62
N LEU A 48 -32.56 2.73 -13.80
CA LEU A 48 -32.70 1.69 -14.82
C LEU A 48 -32.69 0.32 -14.14
N SER A 49 -33.83 -0.37 -14.21
CA SER A 49 -33.98 -1.75 -13.75
C SER A 49 -34.15 -2.70 -14.94
N ASN A 50 -33.21 -3.62 -15.11
CA ASN A 50 -33.28 -4.66 -16.12
C ASN A 50 -33.69 -6.01 -15.50
N GLN A 51 -34.85 -6.52 -15.89
CA GLN A 51 -35.31 -7.88 -15.58
C GLN A 51 -35.29 -8.81 -16.81
N GLY A 52 -35.19 -8.25 -18.03
CA GLY A 52 -35.19 -9.00 -19.29
C GLY A 52 -33.81 -9.12 -19.93
N MET A 53 -33.74 -8.93 -21.25
CA MET A 53 -32.50 -8.94 -22.02
C MET A 53 -32.20 -7.52 -22.52
N MET A 54 -31.01 -7.02 -22.18
CA MET A 54 -30.50 -5.73 -22.66
C MET A 54 -29.23 -5.95 -23.48
N LEU A 55 -29.29 -5.60 -24.76
CA LEU A 55 -28.17 -5.59 -25.68
C LEU A 55 -27.70 -4.16 -25.89
N ASN A 56 -26.46 -3.86 -25.51
CA ASN A 56 -25.87 -2.54 -25.67
C ASN A 56 -24.71 -2.57 -26.67
N GLU A 57 -24.97 -2.10 -27.88
CA GLU A 57 -23.93 -1.88 -28.89
C GLU A 57 -23.62 -0.39 -29.11
N GLY A 58 -24.27 0.51 -28.35
CA GLY A 58 -24.08 1.96 -28.43
C GLY A 58 -23.60 2.58 -27.12
N ASP A 59 -24.03 3.81 -26.85
CA ASP A 59 -23.63 4.62 -25.70
C ASP A 59 -24.76 4.66 -24.66
N LEU A 60 -24.82 3.68 -23.76
CA LEU A 60 -25.75 3.72 -22.62
C LEU A 60 -25.23 4.69 -21.56
N ARG A 61 -26.01 5.70 -21.19
CA ARG A 61 -25.64 6.72 -20.19
C ARG A 61 -26.67 6.76 -19.09
N LEU A 62 -26.27 6.53 -17.85
CA LEU A 62 -27.18 6.46 -16.71
C LEU A 62 -26.82 7.46 -15.63
N LEU A 63 -27.82 8.21 -15.14
CA LEU A 63 -27.65 9.20 -14.08
C LEU A 63 -28.21 8.74 -12.72
N GLY A 64 -29.05 7.69 -12.68
CA GLY A 64 -29.59 7.11 -11.46
C GLY A 64 -29.02 5.72 -11.18
N ASP A 65 -29.78 4.93 -10.41
CA ASP A 65 -29.38 3.59 -10.01
C ASP A 65 -29.50 2.58 -11.14
N TRP A 66 -28.57 1.62 -11.17
CA TRP A 66 -28.61 0.45 -12.03
C TRP A 66 -28.94 -0.79 -11.21
N THR A 67 -29.99 -1.51 -11.60
CA THR A 67 -30.33 -2.82 -11.02
C THR A 67 -30.52 -3.84 -12.13
N ASN A 68 -29.66 -4.84 -12.21
CA ASN A 68 -29.74 -5.89 -13.21
C ASN A 68 -29.97 -7.26 -12.58
N VAL A 69 -31.20 -7.75 -12.70
CA VAL A 69 -31.55 -9.14 -12.36
C VAL A 69 -31.75 -9.99 -13.62
N GLY A 70 -31.77 -9.37 -14.80
CA GLY A 70 -31.80 -10.03 -16.10
C GLY A 70 -30.41 -10.20 -16.72
N ASN A 71 -30.37 -10.25 -18.05
CA ASN A 71 -29.12 -10.34 -18.82
C ASN A 71 -28.77 -9.00 -19.43
N TYR A 72 -27.56 -8.51 -19.16
CA TYR A 72 -26.93 -7.42 -19.88
C TYR A 72 -25.77 -7.97 -20.71
N SER A 73 -25.66 -7.55 -21.96
CA SER A 73 -24.55 -7.88 -22.85
C SER A 73 -24.20 -6.68 -23.71
N SER A 74 -22.92 -6.49 -23.95
CA SER A 74 -22.38 -5.50 -24.89
C SER A 74 -21.23 -6.14 -25.65
N VAL A 75 -21.10 -5.90 -26.95
CA VAL A 75 -19.90 -6.28 -27.72
C VAL A 75 -19.03 -5.05 -27.97
N SER A 76 -19.60 -3.99 -28.55
CA SER A 76 -18.88 -2.73 -28.82
C SER A 76 -19.44 -1.52 -28.08
N GLY A 77 -20.60 -1.66 -27.43
CA GLY A 77 -21.23 -0.56 -26.71
C GLY A 77 -20.58 -0.28 -25.36
N THR A 78 -20.55 1.00 -24.98
CA THR A 78 -20.07 1.45 -23.67
C THR A 78 -21.24 1.81 -22.76
N PHE A 79 -21.12 1.45 -21.49
CA PHE A 79 -22.03 1.87 -20.44
C PHE A 79 -21.35 2.90 -19.54
N TYR A 80 -21.87 4.12 -19.51
CA TYR A 80 -21.42 5.20 -18.64
C TYR A 80 -22.34 5.41 -17.43
N LEU A 81 -21.76 5.44 -16.24
CA LEU A 81 -22.38 5.88 -14.99
C LEU A 81 -21.99 7.34 -14.71
N LEU A 82 -22.99 8.21 -14.66
CA LEU A 82 -22.84 9.68 -14.61
C LEU A 82 -23.57 10.32 -13.42
N GLY A 83 -24.10 9.50 -12.50
CA GLY A 83 -24.95 9.95 -11.41
C GLY A 83 -24.22 10.72 -10.30
N SER A 84 -25.02 11.32 -9.41
CA SER A 84 -24.56 11.78 -8.09
C SER A 84 -24.88 10.68 -7.09
N ASP A 85 -23.88 9.88 -6.78
CA ASP A 85 -23.95 8.77 -5.81
C ASP A 85 -24.84 7.57 -6.23
N PRO A 86 -24.71 7.02 -7.46
CA PRO A 86 -25.56 5.94 -7.91
C PRO A 86 -25.28 4.61 -7.19
N LEU A 87 -26.32 3.82 -6.98
CA LEU A 87 -26.22 2.40 -6.65
C LEU A 87 -26.06 1.58 -7.94
N PHE A 88 -25.15 0.61 -7.93
CA PHE A 88 -24.92 -0.30 -9.04
C PHE A 88 -24.97 -1.75 -8.60
N GLU A 89 -25.96 -2.47 -9.11
CA GLU A 89 -26.16 -3.90 -8.91
C GLU A 89 -26.08 -4.59 -10.29
N SER A 90 -24.91 -5.14 -10.60
CA SER A 90 -24.55 -5.82 -11.85
C SER A 90 -25.32 -7.13 -12.07
N GLY A 91 -25.78 -7.77 -10.99
CA GLY A 91 -26.27 -9.14 -11.04
C GLY A 91 -25.16 -10.10 -11.46
N SER A 92 -25.47 -11.05 -12.34
CA SER A 92 -24.51 -12.05 -12.83
C SER A 92 -23.93 -11.74 -14.22
N SER A 93 -24.07 -10.49 -14.71
CA SER A 93 -23.59 -10.11 -16.05
C SER A 93 -22.15 -9.62 -16.02
N THR A 94 -21.40 -9.92 -17.09
CA THR A 94 -20.07 -9.36 -17.34
C THR A 94 -20.19 -8.11 -18.20
N TYR A 95 -19.42 -7.08 -17.89
CA TYR A 95 -19.46 -5.79 -18.58
C TYR A 95 -18.22 -5.63 -19.46
N GLN A 96 -18.42 -5.49 -20.77
CA GLN A 96 -17.30 -5.38 -21.69
C GLN A 96 -16.68 -3.98 -21.66
N HIS A 97 -17.47 -2.91 -21.69
CA HIS A 97 -16.97 -1.53 -21.56
C HIS A 97 -17.81 -0.74 -20.56
N LEU A 98 -17.20 -0.33 -19.46
CA LEU A 98 -17.85 0.43 -18.38
C LEU A 98 -17.03 1.70 -18.08
N GLY A 99 -17.67 2.86 -18.11
CA GLY A 99 -17.07 4.13 -17.74
C GLY A 99 -17.71 4.75 -16.51
N ILE A 100 -16.89 5.18 -15.56
CA ILE A 100 -17.30 5.79 -14.30
C ILE A 100 -16.91 7.27 -14.33
N SER A 101 -17.91 8.14 -14.39
CA SER A 101 -17.74 9.60 -14.36
C SER A 101 -18.83 10.21 -13.46
N THR A 102 -18.87 9.77 -12.20
CA THR A 102 -19.87 10.21 -11.23
C THR A 102 -19.47 11.54 -10.59
N MET A 103 -20.47 12.32 -10.14
CA MET A 103 -20.25 13.55 -9.37
C MET A 103 -20.00 13.28 -7.87
N GLY A 104 -20.22 12.04 -7.44
CA GLY A 104 -20.02 11.55 -6.08
C GLY A 104 -19.52 10.10 -6.10
N ASN A 105 -19.85 9.32 -5.07
CA ASN A 105 -19.37 7.96 -4.87
C ASN A 105 -20.29 6.93 -5.54
N LEU A 106 -19.74 6.05 -6.37
CA LEU A 106 -20.48 4.89 -6.89
C LEU A 106 -20.56 3.82 -5.79
N SER A 107 -21.77 3.35 -5.45
CA SER A 107 -21.96 2.24 -4.51
C SER A 107 -22.18 0.93 -5.25
N LEU A 108 -21.23 0.00 -5.16
CA LEU A 108 -21.31 -1.33 -5.78
C LEU A 108 -21.97 -2.33 -4.81
N ALA A 109 -23.11 -2.88 -5.19
CA ALA A 109 -23.94 -3.75 -4.33
C ALA A 109 -23.78 -5.25 -4.60
N SER A 110 -23.02 -5.62 -5.62
CA SER A 110 -22.83 -7.00 -6.10
C SER A 110 -21.49 -7.12 -6.83
N ASP A 111 -20.98 -8.34 -7.00
CA ASP A 111 -19.76 -8.58 -7.77
C ASP A 111 -19.84 -8.02 -9.19
N LEU A 112 -18.79 -7.33 -9.62
CA LEU A 112 -18.66 -6.75 -10.95
C LEU A 112 -17.48 -7.40 -11.67
N THR A 113 -17.71 -7.91 -12.88
CA THR A 113 -16.65 -8.42 -13.75
C THR A 113 -16.54 -7.56 -15.00
N ILE A 114 -15.31 -7.10 -15.31
CA ILE A 114 -14.97 -6.35 -16.51
C ILE A 114 -14.12 -7.22 -17.44
N SER A 115 -14.59 -7.44 -18.66
CA SER A 115 -13.90 -8.24 -19.67
C SER A 115 -13.17 -7.43 -20.74
N GLY A 116 -13.41 -6.12 -20.83
CA GLY A 116 -12.80 -5.25 -21.85
C GLY A 116 -12.17 -4.00 -21.26
N THR A 117 -12.93 -2.94 -21.00
CA THR A 117 -12.39 -1.66 -20.51
C THR A 117 -13.16 -1.14 -19.31
N LEU A 118 -12.43 -0.79 -18.26
CA LEU A 118 -12.91 0.05 -17.17
C LEU A 118 -12.29 1.44 -17.31
N GLU A 119 -13.10 2.47 -17.57
CA GLU A 119 -12.66 3.86 -17.59
C GLU A 119 -12.98 4.52 -16.26
N LEU A 120 -11.97 4.91 -15.49
CA LEU A 120 -12.08 5.68 -14.25
C LEU A 120 -11.81 7.15 -14.54
N ILE A 121 -12.87 7.94 -14.68
CA ILE A 121 -12.82 9.35 -15.07
C ILE A 121 -13.03 10.26 -13.86
N SER A 122 -14.06 9.99 -13.05
CA SER A 122 -14.34 10.69 -11.80
C SER A 122 -15.21 9.86 -10.87
N GLY A 123 -14.98 10.01 -9.56
CA GLY A 123 -15.75 9.35 -8.50
C GLY A 123 -15.08 8.09 -7.96
N VAL A 124 -15.34 7.82 -6.69
CA VAL A 124 -14.80 6.66 -5.96
C VAL A 124 -15.82 5.54 -5.97
N MET A 125 -15.41 4.34 -6.38
CA MET A 125 -16.23 3.13 -6.32
C MET A 125 -16.10 2.50 -4.94
N ASN A 126 -17.17 2.50 -4.15
CA ASN A 126 -17.24 1.97 -2.80
C ASN A 126 -18.11 0.71 -2.78
N PHE A 127 -17.67 -0.32 -2.07
CA PHE A 127 -18.34 -1.61 -2.11
C PHE A 127 -19.24 -1.79 -0.89
N LEU A 128 -20.42 -2.37 -1.10
CA LEU A 128 -21.35 -2.74 -0.04
C LEU A 128 -21.18 -4.22 0.28
N GLY A 129 -21.04 -4.56 1.57
CA GLY A 129 -20.87 -5.95 2.00
C GLY A 129 -19.54 -6.54 1.55
N ASP A 130 -19.59 -7.72 0.92
CA ASP A 130 -18.45 -8.50 0.43
C ASP A 130 -18.29 -8.46 -1.09
N ALA A 131 -18.99 -7.52 -1.77
CA ALA A 131 -18.86 -7.34 -3.21
C ALA A 131 -17.41 -7.13 -3.64
N SER A 132 -17.08 -7.52 -4.87
CA SER A 132 -15.75 -7.39 -5.44
C SER A 132 -15.77 -6.90 -6.89
N LEU A 133 -14.66 -6.33 -7.35
CA LEU A 133 -14.43 -6.01 -8.74
C LEU A 133 -13.40 -6.97 -9.31
N THR A 134 -13.69 -7.61 -10.44
CA THR A 134 -12.77 -8.48 -11.16
C THR A 134 -12.47 -7.90 -12.54
N ILE A 135 -11.19 -7.77 -12.86
CA ILE A 135 -10.65 -7.39 -14.16
C ILE A 135 -10.09 -8.66 -14.82
N GLU A 136 -10.67 -9.04 -15.95
CA GLU A 136 -10.23 -10.23 -16.69
C GLU A 136 -8.86 -10.03 -17.37
N GLU A 137 -8.24 -11.12 -17.84
CA GLU A 137 -6.86 -11.16 -18.33
C GLU A 137 -6.57 -10.16 -19.46
N ASP A 138 -7.50 -10.04 -20.41
CA ASP A 138 -7.38 -9.14 -21.58
C ASP A 138 -8.03 -7.76 -21.36
N ALA A 139 -8.59 -7.52 -20.16
CA ALA A 139 -9.22 -6.25 -19.86
C ALA A 139 -8.17 -5.16 -19.60
N VAL A 140 -8.57 -3.89 -19.69
CA VAL A 140 -7.73 -2.71 -19.49
C VAL A 140 -8.43 -1.75 -18.54
N ILE A 141 -7.68 -1.19 -17.60
CA ILE A 141 -8.13 -0.07 -16.78
C ILE A 141 -7.51 1.21 -17.35
N LEU A 142 -8.33 2.20 -17.63
CA LEU A 142 -7.92 3.52 -18.10
C LEU A 142 -8.23 4.56 -17.03
N GLY A 143 -7.29 5.48 -16.78
CA GLY A 143 -7.42 6.46 -15.72
C GLY A 143 -7.04 5.90 -14.35
N GLY A 144 -7.66 6.42 -13.30
CA GLY A 144 -7.27 6.14 -11.92
C GLY A 144 -6.34 7.22 -11.37
N ASP A 145 -6.84 8.02 -10.44
CA ASP A 145 -6.09 9.07 -9.74
C ASP A 145 -6.80 9.44 -8.42
N GLU A 146 -6.37 10.52 -7.76
CA GLU A 146 -6.97 11.02 -6.51
C GLU A 146 -8.47 11.37 -6.61
N SER A 147 -8.99 11.56 -7.84
CA SER A 147 -10.39 11.89 -8.11
C SER A 147 -11.23 10.70 -8.58
N SER A 148 -10.60 9.59 -8.96
CA SER A 148 -11.30 8.37 -9.38
C SER A 148 -10.50 7.11 -9.08
N TYR A 149 -11.01 6.25 -8.21
CA TYR A 149 -10.36 5.00 -7.83
C TYR A 149 -11.34 4.02 -7.19
N VAL A 150 -10.88 2.80 -6.93
CA VAL A 150 -11.65 1.74 -6.28
C VAL A 150 -11.32 1.71 -4.79
N ASN A 151 -12.32 1.98 -3.95
CA ASN A 151 -12.27 1.77 -2.51
C ASN A 151 -12.96 0.43 -2.17
N GLY A 152 -12.23 -0.66 -2.39
CA GLY A 152 -12.76 -2.01 -2.26
C GLY A 152 -11.79 -3.06 -2.82
N LEU A 153 -12.21 -4.33 -2.79
CA LEU A 153 -11.40 -5.46 -3.22
C LEU A 153 -11.37 -5.60 -4.75
N LEU A 154 -10.24 -5.26 -5.37
CA LEU A 154 -10.03 -5.41 -6.80
C LEU A 154 -9.20 -6.66 -7.09
N TYR A 155 -9.77 -7.61 -7.85
CA TYR A 155 -9.06 -8.73 -8.46
C TYR A 155 -8.64 -8.38 -9.89
N SER A 156 -7.41 -8.72 -10.26
CA SER A 156 -6.95 -8.67 -11.65
C SER A 156 -6.32 -9.99 -12.06
N ALA A 157 -6.72 -10.51 -13.22
CA ALA A 157 -6.16 -11.69 -13.87
C ALA A 157 -5.08 -11.34 -14.92
N GLN A 158 -4.72 -10.05 -15.04
CA GLN A 158 -3.74 -9.57 -16.01
C GLN A 158 -2.33 -10.10 -15.69
N GLN A 159 -1.51 -10.24 -16.73
CA GLN A 159 -0.11 -10.66 -16.63
C GLN A 159 0.85 -9.49 -16.97
N GLY A 160 2.12 -9.61 -16.58
CA GLY A 160 3.12 -8.56 -16.80
C GLY A 160 3.09 -7.48 -15.72
N GLU A 161 3.10 -6.22 -16.10
CA GLU A 161 2.93 -5.09 -15.17
C GLU A 161 1.44 -4.81 -14.98
N VAL A 162 0.98 -4.81 -13.73
CA VAL A 162 -0.45 -4.66 -13.41
C VAL A 162 -0.65 -3.52 -12.43
N HIS A 163 -1.46 -2.54 -12.84
CA HIS A 163 -1.80 -1.36 -12.04
C HIS A 163 -3.15 -1.55 -11.34
N TYR A 164 -3.17 -1.27 -10.04
CA TYR A 164 -4.36 -1.29 -9.19
C TYR A 164 -4.68 0.14 -8.75
N PRO A 165 -5.64 0.82 -9.40
CA PRO A 165 -6.07 2.15 -8.98
C PRO A 165 -7.03 2.05 -7.79
N ILE A 166 -6.48 1.68 -6.64
CA ILE A 166 -7.21 1.49 -5.39
C ILE A 166 -6.91 2.58 -4.37
N GLY A 167 -7.72 2.67 -3.32
CA GLY A 167 -7.52 3.62 -2.23
C GLY A 167 -8.46 3.34 -1.06
N THR A 168 -8.53 4.32 -0.16
CA THR A 168 -9.44 4.34 1.01
C THR A 168 -10.40 5.51 0.86
N ASP A 169 -11.30 5.72 1.84
CA ASP A 169 -12.13 6.93 1.89
C ASP A 169 -11.32 8.24 1.99
N GLN A 170 -10.04 8.17 2.36
CA GLN A 170 -9.20 9.33 2.64
C GLN A 170 -8.12 9.58 1.60
N SER A 171 -7.68 8.55 0.88
CA SER A 171 -6.50 8.64 0.03
C SER A 171 -6.50 7.62 -1.10
N TYR A 172 -6.05 8.06 -2.26
CA TYR A 172 -5.64 7.19 -3.35
C TYR A 172 -4.30 6.53 -3.02
N LEU A 173 -4.26 5.19 -3.06
CA LEU A 173 -3.13 4.36 -2.64
C LEU A 173 -2.86 3.28 -3.69
N PRO A 174 -2.48 3.68 -4.92
CA PRO A 174 -2.32 2.75 -6.03
C PRO A 174 -1.23 1.73 -5.76
N VAL A 175 -1.40 0.53 -6.31
CA VAL A 175 -0.40 -0.54 -6.22
C VAL A 175 -0.02 -0.97 -7.64
N GLU A 176 1.27 -1.19 -7.87
CA GLU A 176 1.73 -1.86 -9.10
C GLU A 176 2.36 -3.20 -8.75
N LEU A 177 1.97 -4.24 -9.49
CA LEU A 177 2.61 -5.54 -9.46
C LEU A 177 3.56 -5.66 -10.64
N LEU A 178 4.78 -6.12 -10.38
CA LEU A 178 5.81 -6.27 -11.40
C LEU A 178 5.94 -7.73 -11.82
N ASN A 179 5.92 -7.95 -13.14
CA ASN A 179 6.09 -9.26 -13.78
C ASN A 179 5.18 -10.36 -13.17
N VAL A 180 3.86 -10.15 -13.23
CA VAL A 180 2.85 -11.16 -12.91
C VAL A 180 2.91 -12.28 -13.95
N GLN A 181 3.19 -13.52 -13.53
CA GLN A 181 3.46 -14.65 -14.44
C GLN A 181 2.31 -15.66 -14.57
N SER A 182 1.25 -15.50 -13.78
CA SER A 182 0.10 -16.41 -13.76
C SER A 182 -1.19 -15.66 -14.02
N SER A 183 -2.14 -16.26 -14.75
CA SER A 183 -3.50 -15.75 -14.92
C SER A 183 -4.41 -15.98 -13.69
N VAL A 184 -3.84 -16.40 -12.55
CA VAL A 184 -4.58 -16.49 -11.29
C VAL A 184 -4.91 -15.07 -10.84
N PRO A 185 -6.21 -14.73 -10.63
CA PRO A 185 -6.57 -13.40 -10.20
C PRO A 185 -5.95 -13.06 -8.84
N VAL A 186 -5.23 -11.93 -8.77
CA VAL A 186 -4.65 -11.38 -7.55
C VAL A 186 -5.56 -10.27 -7.05
N GLY A 187 -6.07 -10.44 -5.83
CA GLY A 187 -6.94 -9.47 -5.17
C GLY A 187 -6.14 -8.51 -4.31
N ILE A 188 -6.40 -7.20 -4.41
CA ILE A 188 -5.77 -6.20 -3.54
C ILE A 188 -6.84 -5.25 -3.01
N VAL A 189 -6.72 -4.94 -1.72
CA VAL A 189 -7.49 -3.88 -1.04
C VAL A 189 -6.55 -2.99 -0.24
N ALA A 190 -6.79 -1.69 -0.28
CA ALA A 190 -6.09 -0.72 0.55
C ALA A 190 -6.88 -0.46 1.85
N MET A 191 -6.18 -0.24 2.96
CA MET A 191 -6.78 -0.10 4.28
C MET A 191 -6.23 1.15 4.99
N GLY A 192 -7.14 1.90 5.62
CA GLY A 192 -6.85 3.15 6.32
C GLY A 192 -6.82 3.04 7.84
N GLU A 193 -6.98 1.83 8.38
CA GLU A 193 -7.06 1.56 9.82
C GLU A 193 -5.79 0.89 10.32
N GLU A 194 -5.39 1.21 11.56
CA GLU A 194 -4.22 0.62 12.20
C GLU A 194 -4.36 -0.91 12.30
N LEU A 195 -3.34 -1.62 11.80
CA LEU A 195 -3.31 -3.08 11.87
C LEU A 195 -2.61 -3.55 13.15
N ASP A 196 -3.15 -4.59 13.77
CA ASP A 196 -2.49 -5.28 14.89
C ASP A 196 -1.30 -6.10 14.37
N VAL A 197 -0.12 -5.47 14.32
CA VAL A 197 1.14 -6.08 13.87
C VAL A 197 2.22 -5.96 14.93
N THR A 198 3.10 -6.95 15.00
CA THR A 198 4.26 -6.91 15.89
C THR A 198 5.49 -6.39 15.14
N LEU A 199 6.04 -5.26 15.60
CA LEU A 199 7.30 -4.70 15.08
C LEU A 199 8.42 -5.73 15.16
N SER A 200 9.18 -5.82 14.07
CA SER A 200 10.45 -6.55 14.02
C SER A 200 11.54 -5.75 14.76
N GLN A 201 12.53 -6.44 15.36
CA GLN A 201 13.70 -5.77 15.95
C GLN A 201 14.54 -4.98 14.93
N ALA A 202 14.33 -5.21 13.63
CA ALA A 202 15.02 -4.53 12.55
C ALA A 202 14.27 -3.30 11.99
N LEU A 203 13.09 -2.98 12.51
CA LEU A 203 12.32 -1.79 12.14
C LEU A 203 12.28 -0.81 13.30
N GLU A 204 12.54 0.46 13.03
CA GLU A 204 12.39 1.55 14.00
C GLU A 204 10.94 2.00 14.08
N SER A 205 10.28 2.14 12.93
CA SER A 205 8.87 2.54 12.85
C SER A 205 8.18 2.00 11.61
N ILE A 206 6.85 2.11 11.58
CA ILE A 206 5.99 1.65 10.50
C ILE A 206 4.92 2.69 10.18
N SER A 207 4.33 2.57 8.99
CA SER A 207 3.18 3.35 8.57
C SER A 207 2.05 3.25 9.61
N PRO A 208 1.48 4.38 10.07
CA PRO A 208 0.42 4.36 11.08
C PRO A 208 -0.95 4.00 10.49
N ASN A 209 -1.20 4.32 9.22
CA ASN A 209 -2.56 4.34 8.66
C ASN A 209 -2.67 3.85 7.21
N ARG A 210 -1.61 3.26 6.64
CA ARG A 210 -1.64 2.80 5.25
C ARG A 210 -1.09 1.42 5.11
N TYR A 211 -1.98 0.55 4.68
CA TYR A 211 -1.74 -0.87 4.59
C TYR A 211 -2.42 -1.42 3.34
N TRP A 212 -1.90 -2.53 2.84
CA TRP A 212 -2.49 -3.25 1.72
C TRP A 212 -2.61 -4.72 2.09
N GLN A 213 -3.73 -5.32 1.74
CA GLN A 213 -3.89 -6.76 1.82
C GLN A 213 -3.88 -7.32 0.40
N ILE A 214 -2.96 -8.26 0.15
CA ILE A 214 -2.87 -9.00 -1.11
C ILE A 214 -3.43 -10.40 -0.86
N MET A 215 -4.45 -10.77 -1.62
CA MET A 215 -5.20 -12.01 -1.52
C MET A 215 -5.06 -12.81 -2.82
N LYS A 216 -5.14 -14.14 -2.70
CA LYS A 216 -5.05 -15.06 -3.85
C LYS A 216 -6.16 -16.09 -3.81
N ASN A 217 -6.56 -16.54 -5.00
CA ASN A 217 -7.46 -17.68 -5.18
C ASN A 217 -6.70 -19.00 -5.43
N ALA A 218 -5.42 -18.93 -5.80
CA ALA A 218 -4.49 -20.05 -5.98
C ALA A 218 -3.04 -19.53 -5.92
N ASP A 219 -2.04 -20.40 -5.96
CA ASP A 219 -0.63 -19.99 -5.99
C ASP A 219 -0.33 -19.09 -7.20
N PHE A 220 0.34 -17.97 -6.95
CA PHE A 220 0.67 -16.93 -7.93
C PHE A 220 2.16 -16.59 -7.85
N SER A 221 2.71 -15.99 -8.90
CA SER A 221 4.12 -15.59 -9.00
C SER A 221 4.22 -14.15 -9.51
N VAL A 222 4.78 -13.28 -8.67
CA VAL A 222 4.95 -11.85 -8.91
C VAL A 222 6.31 -11.44 -8.35
N ASP A 223 7.14 -10.83 -9.20
CA ASP A 223 8.54 -10.55 -8.87
C ASP A 223 8.72 -9.33 -7.96
N GLY A 224 7.78 -8.38 -8.01
CA GLY A 224 7.90 -7.15 -7.25
C GLY A 224 6.57 -6.46 -6.99
N LEU A 225 6.58 -5.61 -5.98
CA LEU A 225 5.48 -4.78 -5.55
C LEU A 225 5.97 -3.34 -5.44
N VAL A 226 5.23 -2.43 -6.07
CA VAL A 226 5.43 -0.98 -5.93
C VAL A 226 4.31 -0.43 -5.05
N LEU A 227 4.70 0.23 -3.97
CA LEU A 227 3.79 0.92 -3.07
C LEU A 227 4.00 2.44 -3.14
N PRO A 228 2.94 3.25 -2.99
CA PRO A 228 3.04 4.69 -3.01
C PRO A 228 3.54 5.18 -1.66
N VAL A 229 4.39 6.21 -1.69
CA VAL A 229 4.89 6.92 -0.51
C VAL A 229 4.35 8.35 -0.56
N THR A 230 3.40 8.68 0.31
CA THR A 230 2.71 9.99 0.25
C THR A 230 2.55 10.60 1.63
N ASN A 231 3.32 11.64 1.95
CA ASN A 231 3.34 12.26 3.28
C ASN A 231 3.73 11.30 4.41
N GLU A 232 4.67 10.38 4.15
CA GLU A 232 5.18 9.43 5.13
C GLU A 232 6.29 10.05 5.99
N HIS A 233 5.91 11.00 6.84
CA HIS A 233 6.86 11.74 7.70
C HIS A 233 7.54 10.89 8.78
N PHE A 234 7.08 9.66 9.00
CA PHE A 234 7.74 8.71 9.90
C PHE A 234 9.03 8.14 9.30
N ILE A 235 9.16 8.16 7.96
CA ILE A 235 10.35 7.70 7.25
C ILE A 235 11.44 8.76 7.37
N SER A 236 12.57 8.37 7.96
CA SER A 236 13.70 9.23 8.27
C SER A 236 14.44 9.70 7.02
N SER A 237 14.58 8.83 6.01
CA SER A 237 15.10 9.15 4.68
C SER A 237 14.73 8.08 3.65
N GLU A 238 14.84 8.42 2.36
CA GLU A 238 14.54 7.51 1.25
C GLU A 238 15.42 6.25 1.23
N SER A 239 16.59 6.24 1.88
CA SER A 239 17.44 5.04 1.97
C SER A 239 17.06 4.10 3.11
N GLU A 240 16.32 4.60 4.11
CA GLU A 240 15.87 3.82 5.26
C GLU A 240 14.45 3.25 5.08
N ALA A 241 13.71 3.74 4.09
CA ALA A 241 12.42 3.21 3.71
C ALA A 241 12.53 1.73 3.28
N VAL A 242 11.52 0.95 3.67
CA VAL A 242 11.38 -0.46 3.26
C VAL A 242 9.93 -0.84 3.11
N ILE A 243 9.65 -1.86 2.30
CA ILE A 243 8.39 -2.59 2.35
C ILE A 243 8.51 -3.68 3.40
N ALA A 244 7.52 -3.77 4.28
CA ALA A 244 7.38 -4.81 5.28
C ALA A 244 6.11 -5.65 5.03
N TYR A 245 6.15 -6.91 5.44
CA TYR A 245 5.13 -7.91 5.16
C TYR A 245 4.86 -8.82 6.37
N THR A 246 3.61 -9.24 6.54
CA THR A 246 3.24 -10.38 7.38
C THR A 246 2.13 -11.20 6.73
N GLU A 247 2.19 -12.53 6.85
CA GLU A 247 1.11 -13.41 6.37
C GLU A 247 -0.16 -13.24 7.21
N ASN A 248 0.00 -13.12 8.52
CA ASN A 248 -1.10 -13.06 9.49
C ASN A 248 -0.90 -11.88 10.45
N LEU A 249 -2.00 -11.20 10.79
CA LEU A 249 -1.99 -10.20 11.86
C LEU A 249 -1.56 -10.84 13.19
N GLY A 250 -0.92 -10.04 14.05
CA GLY A 250 -0.31 -10.49 15.29
C GLY A 250 1.03 -11.24 15.14
N SER A 251 1.51 -11.48 13.92
CA SER A 251 2.84 -12.07 13.68
C SER A 251 3.92 -10.99 13.48
N PRO A 252 5.21 -11.29 13.71
CA PRO A 252 6.30 -10.37 13.44
C PRO A 252 6.43 -10.02 11.95
N LEU A 253 6.73 -8.76 11.67
CA LEU A 253 6.98 -8.30 10.30
C LEU A 253 8.28 -8.86 9.71
N THR A 254 8.22 -9.20 8.43
CA THR A 254 9.36 -9.53 7.58
C THR A 254 9.67 -8.36 6.66
N ILE A 255 10.94 -7.95 6.58
CA ILE A 255 11.37 -6.86 5.70
C ILE A 255 11.59 -7.42 4.29
N LEU A 256 10.82 -6.93 3.32
CA LEU A 256 11.02 -7.22 1.89
C LEU A 256 12.03 -6.26 1.25
N GLY A 257 12.38 -5.19 1.95
CA GLY A 257 13.41 -4.24 1.55
C GLY A 257 12.95 -3.23 0.51
N GLN A 258 13.92 -2.67 -0.20
CA GLN A 258 13.78 -1.63 -1.20
C GLN A 258 14.79 -1.89 -2.33
N SER A 259 14.31 -2.16 -3.55
CA SER A 259 15.15 -2.24 -4.76
C SER A 259 15.31 -0.87 -5.40
N GLU A 260 14.25 -0.08 -5.34
CA GLU A 260 14.20 1.27 -5.89
C GLU A 260 13.29 2.14 -5.01
N PHE A 261 13.66 3.42 -4.92
CA PHE A 261 12.80 4.47 -4.38
C PHE A 261 12.83 5.64 -5.35
N THR A 262 11.66 6.10 -5.78
CA THR A 262 11.52 7.24 -6.68
C THR A 262 10.76 8.36 -5.99
N GLY A 263 11.10 9.61 -6.28
CA GLY A 263 10.46 10.78 -5.65
C GLY A 263 11.03 11.09 -4.26
N SER A 264 10.15 11.37 -3.30
CA SER A 264 10.50 11.67 -1.90
C SER A 264 9.52 11.04 -0.92
N THR A 265 9.78 11.17 0.39
CA THR A 265 8.85 10.70 1.45
C THR A 265 7.50 11.42 1.45
N THR A 266 7.37 12.56 0.77
CA THR A 266 6.09 13.27 0.63
C THR A 266 5.31 12.87 -0.62
N SER A 267 6.01 12.48 -1.68
CA SER A 267 5.42 12.08 -2.96
C SER A 267 6.44 11.23 -3.72
N GLY A 268 6.24 9.93 -3.69
CA GLY A 268 7.15 8.96 -4.26
C GLY A 268 6.56 7.57 -4.32
N SER A 269 7.41 6.60 -4.63
CA SER A 269 7.08 5.18 -4.60
C SER A 269 8.30 4.36 -4.21
N ILE A 270 8.04 3.18 -3.68
CA ILE A 270 9.04 2.22 -3.24
C ILE A 270 8.75 0.85 -3.85
N THR A 271 9.80 0.18 -4.32
CA THR A 271 9.72 -1.15 -4.96
C THR A 271 10.36 -2.21 -4.06
N SER A 272 9.72 -3.36 -3.88
CA SER A 272 10.26 -4.46 -3.07
C SER A 272 11.56 -5.04 -3.65
N ASN A 273 12.43 -5.62 -2.80
CA ASN A 273 13.59 -6.42 -3.27
C ASN A 273 13.24 -7.88 -3.55
N THR A 274 12.12 -8.35 -3.01
CA THR A 274 11.74 -9.75 -3.06
C THR A 274 10.38 -9.90 -3.74
N PRO A 275 10.13 -11.08 -4.34
CA PRO A 275 8.80 -11.52 -4.74
C PRO A 275 7.81 -11.41 -3.59
N ILE A 276 6.54 -11.23 -3.94
CA ILE A 276 5.46 -11.07 -2.97
C ILE A 276 4.67 -12.36 -2.74
N LEU A 277 3.97 -12.40 -1.60
CA LEU A 277 3.07 -13.45 -1.14
C LEU A 277 1.69 -12.89 -0.80
N SER A 278 0.73 -13.75 -0.47
CA SER A 278 -0.53 -13.27 0.13
C SER A 278 -0.33 -12.85 1.58
N GLY A 279 -0.98 -11.77 2.00
CA GLY A 279 -0.91 -11.25 3.35
C GLY A 279 -0.98 -9.72 3.37
N TYR A 280 -0.40 -9.15 4.41
CA TYR A 280 -0.47 -7.73 4.75
C TYR A 280 0.85 -7.04 4.48
N TYR A 281 0.78 -5.87 3.86
CA TYR A 281 1.91 -5.06 3.43
C TYR A 281 1.79 -3.65 3.98
N LEU A 282 2.94 -3.06 4.30
CA LEU A 282 3.05 -1.68 4.77
C LEU A 282 4.44 -1.13 4.53
N LEU A 283 4.56 0.19 4.68
CA LEU A 283 5.83 0.90 4.69
C LEU A 283 6.45 0.84 6.09
N GLY A 284 7.76 0.69 6.13
CA GLY A 284 8.57 0.73 7.35
C GLY A 284 9.79 1.63 7.19
N ASP A 285 10.33 2.05 8.32
CA ASP A 285 11.63 2.71 8.43
C ASP A 285 12.54 1.80 9.26
N LYS A 286 13.69 1.42 8.69
CA LYS A 286 14.65 0.55 9.39
C LYS A 286 15.57 1.31 10.36
N GLY A 287 15.41 2.62 10.46
CA GLY A 287 16.26 3.52 11.22
C GLY A 287 17.59 3.78 10.55
N LEU A 288 18.26 4.88 10.93
CA LEU A 288 19.57 5.22 10.41
C LEU A 288 20.56 4.08 10.67
N ALA A 289 21.13 3.52 9.61
CA ALA A 289 22.24 2.57 9.71
C ALA A 289 23.53 3.29 10.19
N LEU A 290 23.64 3.50 11.50
CA LEU A 290 24.83 4.11 12.10
C LEU A 290 26.06 3.20 11.92
N PRO A 291 27.24 3.76 11.56
CA PRO A 291 28.44 2.98 11.31
C PRO A 291 28.93 2.24 12.57
N PRO A 292 29.45 1.00 12.45
CA PRO A 292 29.89 0.23 13.61
C PRO A 292 31.05 0.95 14.31
N VAL A 293 31.06 0.87 15.65
CA VAL A 293 32.15 1.44 16.45
C VAL A 293 33.35 0.50 16.47
N LYS A 294 34.55 1.08 16.54
CA LYS A 294 35.80 0.31 16.68
C LYS A 294 36.71 0.93 17.73
N VAL A 295 37.03 0.16 18.75
CA VAL A 295 37.86 0.62 19.87
C VAL A 295 39.34 0.37 19.57
N ILE A 296 40.16 1.41 19.69
CA ILE A 296 41.62 1.32 19.65
C ILE A 296 42.11 0.97 21.05
N ASN A 297 42.51 -0.30 21.25
CA ASN A 297 42.75 -0.92 22.55
C ASN A 297 44.07 -0.55 23.24
N ILE A 298 44.57 0.67 23.05
CA ILE A 298 45.77 1.19 23.72
C ILE A 298 45.60 2.66 24.11
N VAL A 299 46.10 3.00 25.30
CA VAL A 299 46.20 4.38 25.79
C VAL A 299 47.62 4.62 26.31
N THR A 300 48.27 5.66 25.80
CA THR A 300 49.58 6.16 26.23
C THR A 300 49.45 7.63 26.60
N PRO A 301 49.17 7.97 27.86
CA PRO A 301 48.85 9.34 28.27
C PRO A 301 50.10 10.21 28.41
N LEU A 302 50.93 10.22 27.37
CA LEU A 302 52.21 10.93 27.30
C LEU A 302 52.09 12.32 26.65
N GLN A 303 50.91 12.65 26.10
CA GLN A 303 50.64 13.90 25.40
C GLN A 303 51.54 14.10 24.16
N ASP A 304 51.90 13.00 23.49
CA ASP A 304 52.73 13.01 22.28
C ASP A 304 51.90 13.01 20.98
N GLY A 305 50.57 13.09 21.12
CA GLY A 305 49.59 13.06 20.03
C GLY A 305 49.24 11.65 19.57
N LYS A 306 49.79 10.60 20.18
CA LYS A 306 49.55 9.20 19.80
C LYS A 306 48.90 8.45 20.94
N HIS A 307 47.67 7.98 20.71
CA HIS A 307 46.91 7.18 21.67
C HIS A 307 46.79 7.83 23.07
N ASP A 308 46.80 9.16 23.16
CA ASP A 308 46.70 9.91 24.43
C ASP A 308 45.38 9.68 25.20
N PHE A 309 44.39 9.12 24.51
CA PHE A 309 43.10 8.75 25.07
C PHE A 309 42.56 7.50 24.37
N LEU A 310 41.55 6.87 24.96
CA LEU A 310 40.86 5.73 24.35
C LEU A 310 40.07 6.19 23.13
N ARG A 311 40.61 5.99 21.93
CA ARG A 311 39.91 6.36 20.70
C ARG A 311 38.90 5.27 20.33
N ILE A 312 37.66 5.69 20.08
CA ILE A 312 36.57 4.80 19.62
C ILE A 312 36.06 5.35 18.29
N GLU A 313 36.48 4.76 17.17
CA GLU A 313 36.05 5.18 15.83
C GLU A 313 34.52 5.15 15.73
N ASN A 314 33.93 6.19 15.12
CA ASN A 314 32.49 6.36 14.86
C ASN A 314 31.59 6.57 16.09
N ILE A 315 32.14 6.73 17.29
CA ILE A 315 31.33 6.91 18.52
C ILE A 315 30.50 8.21 18.50
N GLU A 316 30.94 9.21 17.73
CA GLU A 316 30.28 10.50 17.53
C GLU A 316 28.89 10.41 16.89
N PHE A 317 28.58 9.29 16.21
CA PHE A 317 27.25 9.03 15.66
C PHE A 317 26.24 8.55 16.72
N TYR A 318 26.71 8.27 17.95
CA TYR A 318 25.91 7.73 19.05
C TYR A 318 25.94 8.72 20.22
N GLU A 319 25.21 9.84 20.13
CA GLU A 319 25.31 10.94 21.09
C GLU A 319 25.02 10.55 22.56
N GLU A 320 24.16 9.56 22.75
CA GLU A 320 23.74 9.03 24.06
C GLU A 320 24.56 7.80 24.52
N ASN A 321 25.72 7.56 23.90
CA ASN A 321 26.56 6.41 24.26
C ASN A 321 27.06 6.47 25.72
N VAL A 322 27.33 5.31 26.33
CA VAL A 322 27.96 5.22 27.65
C VAL A 322 29.22 4.35 27.56
N VAL A 323 30.37 4.94 27.85
CA VAL A 323 31.65 4.24 27.93
C VAL A 323 32.01 4.03 29.40
N GLU A 324 32.16 2.77 29.78
CA GLU A 324 32.55 2.36 31.13
C GLU A 324 33.86 1.58 31.08
N ILE A 325 34.75 1.81 32.04
CA ILE A 325 36.03 1.09 32.15
C ILE A 325 36.17 0.53 33.56
N PHE A 326 36.65 -0.72 33.62
CA PHE A 326 36.78 -1.54 34.80
C PHE A 326 38.23 -1.98 34.96
N ASN A 327 38.69 -2.05 36.20
CA ASN A 327 39.98 -2.63 36.52
C ASN A 327 39.94 -4.17 36.41
N ARG A 328 41.09 -4.82 36.61
CA ARG A 328 41.21 -6.30 36.56
C ARG A 328 40.31 -7.08 37.53
N GLN A 329 39.78 -6.44 38.57
CA GLN A 329 38.89 -7.06 39.56
C GLN A 329 37.41 -6.79 39.24
N GLY A 330 37.10 -6.15 38.11
CA GLY A 330 35.74 -5.79 37.73
C GLY A 330 35.20 -4.54 38.43
N LYS A 331 36.04 -3.80 39.17
CA LYS A 331 35.62 -2.52 39.77
C LYS A 331 35.66 -1.43 38.71
N MET A 332 34.55 -0.70 38.55
CA MET A 332 34.47 0.46 37.66
C MET A 332 35.43 1.56 38.15
N VAL A 333 36.20 2.10 37.22
CA VAL A 333 37.17 3.19 37.43
C VAL A 333 36.85 4.41 36.57
N PHE A 334 36.10 4.22 35.48
CA PHE A 334 35.66 5.30 34.62
C PHE A 334 34.25 5.06 34.11
N SER A 335 33.45 6.12 33.99
CA SER A 335 32.16 6.13 33.32
C SER A 335 31.93 7.48 32.64
N MET A 336 31.46 7.46 31.40
CA MET A 336 31.20 8.66 30.62
C MET A 336 30.00 8.45 29.72
N LEU A 337 28.93 9.20 29.97
CA LEU A 337 27.85 9.42 29.00
C LEU A 337 28.41 10.28 27.84
N GLY A 338 27.89 10.12 26.62
CA GLY A 338 28.19 10.88 25.41
C GLY A 338 29.68 11.04 25.09
N TYR A 339 30.44 9.94 25.09
CA TYR A 339 31.86 9.94 24.71
C TYR A 339 32.02 10.36 23.23
N ASN A 340 32.96 11.26 22.90
CA ASN A 340 32.99 11.90 21.57
C ASN A 340 34.39 12.08 20.94
N ASN A 341 35.44 11.44 21.46
CA ASN A 341 36.83 11.57 20.97
C ASN A 341 37.42 13.01 20.94
N LEU A 342 36.71 14.02 21.45
CA LEU A 342 37.13 15.42 21.40
C LEU A 342 37.46 15.92 22.81
N ASP A 343 36.43 16.15 23.60
CA ASP A 343 36.53 16.70 24.96
C ASP A 343 36.04 15.70 26.03
N ARG A 344 35.16 14.77 25.65
CA ARG A 344 34.63 13.73 26.52
C ARG A 344 35.38 12.42 26.28
N VAL A 345 36.56 12.29 26.90
CA VAL A 345 37.49 11.18 26.64
C VAL A 345 38.13 10.58 27.89
N PHE A 346 38.53 9.31 27.80
CA PHE A 346 39.31 8.62 28.83
C PHE A 346 40.80 8.73 28.53
N ARG A 347 41.54 9.41 29.41
CA ARG A 347 42.98 9.68 29.27
C ARG A 347 43.85 8.83 30.20
N GLY A 348 43.31 7.72 30.72
CA GLY A 348 43.99 6.91 31.73
C GLY A 348 43.74 7.35 33.17
N ASP A 349 43.02 8.45 33.41
CA ASP A 349 42.61 8.88 34.74
C ASP A 349 41.27 8.26 35.13
N ALA A 350 41.16 7.82 36.38
CA ALA A 350 39.87 7.42 36.93
C ALA A 350 38.96 8.64 37.14
N ASN A 351 37.68 8.53 36.82
CA ASN A 351 36.66 9.50 37.23
C ASN A 351 35.61 8.88 38.19
N VAL A 352 35.71 7.57 38.45
CA VAL A 352 34.91 6.84 39.44
C VAL A 352 35.82 6.39 40.58
N GLY A 353 35.54 6.84 41.81
CA GLY A 353 36.34 6.55 43.00
C GLY A 353 37.33 7.66 43.32
N ASN A 354 38.55 7.31 43.76
CA ASN A 354 39.62 8.28 43.96
C ASN A 354 40.20 8.61 42.57
N GLY A 355 39.92 9.82 42.07
CA GLY A 355 40.29 10.27 40.74
C GLY A 355 41.80 10.45 40.58
N GLU A 356 42.49 9.34 40.38
CA GLU A 356 43.94 9.23 40.23
C GLU A 356 44.30 8.61 38.87
N LEU A 357 45.52 8.88 38.42
CA LEU A 357 46.12 8.25 37.26
C LEU A 357 46.18 6.72 37.47
N LEU A 358 45.62 5.97 36.53
CA LEU A 358 45.57 4.52 36.62
C LEU A 358 46.94 3.90 36.33
N PRO A 359 47.38 2.87 37.07
CA PRO A 359 48.63 2.16 36.81
C PRO A 359 48.66 1.50 35.42
N THR A 360 49.85 1.34 34.86
CA THR A 360 50.09 0.55 33.64
C THR A 360 49.51 -0.87 33.79
N GLY A 361 48.70 -1.29 32.82
CA GLY A 361 48.05 -2.59 32.87
C GLY A 361 46.87 -2.74 31.91
N ASN A 362 46.25 -3.93 31.95
CA ASN A 362 45.02 -4.20 31.22
C ASN A 362 43.79 -3.79 32.03
N TYR A 363 42.89 -3.10 31.34
CA TYR A 363 41.58 -2.71 31.81
C TYR A 363 40.54 -3.25 30.85
N PHE A 364 39.30 -3.34 31.29
CA PHE A 364 38.18 -3.82 30.49
C PHE A 364 37.21 -2.69 30.25
N TYR A 365 36.65 -2.59 29.05
CA TYR A 365 35.66 -1.57 28.74
C TYR A 365 34.34 -2.18 28.31
N THR A 366 33.27 -1.42 28.49
CA THR A 366 32.03 -1.63 27.76
C THR A 366 31.57 -0.31 27.13
N VAL A 367 31.14 -0.38 25.88
CA VAL A 367 30.56 0.74 25.14
C VAL A 367 29.10 0.38 24.87
N ASN A 368 28.19 1.13 25.45
CA ASN A 368 26.75 1.02 25.20
C ASN A 368 26.35 2.13 24.24
N LEU A 369 25.77 1.81 23.08
CA LEU A 369 25.51 2.80 22.02
C LEU A 369 24.10 3.39 22.08
N ASP A 370 23.10 2.58 22.45
CA ASP A 370 21.67 2.94 22.44
C ASP A 370 20.84 2.14 23.46
N GLY A 371 21.48 1.53 24.46
CA GLY A 371 20.82 0.64 25.42
C GLY A 371 20.68 -0.81 24.94
N SER A 372 20.74 -1.07 23.63
CA SER A 372 20.54 -2.40 23.02
C SER A 372 21.84 -2.98 22.45
N LYS A 373 22.69 -2.14 21.84
CA LYS A 373 23.98 -2.52 21.25
C LYS A 373 25.11 -2.26 22.23
N ARG A 374 25.83 -3.32 22.59
CA ARG A 374 26.94 -3.29 23.55
C ARG A 374 28.20 -3.91 22.96
N GLU A 375 29.26 -3.12 22.88
CA GLU A 375 30.62 -3.59 22.59
C GLU A 375 31.40 -3.76 23.89
N SER A 376 32.28 -4.75 23.93
CA SER A 376 33.13 -4.98 25.11
C SER A 376 34.50 -5.52 24.70
N GLY A 377 35.49 -5.26 25.52
CA GLY A 377 36.86 -5.67 25.24
C GLY A 377 37.82 -5.25 26.32
N PHE A 378 39.11 -5.21 25.96
CA PHE A 378 40.17 -4.74 26.85
C PHE A 378 40.90 -3.55 26.23
N VAL A 379 41.47 -2.71 27.09
CA VAL A 379 42.36 -1.62 26.73
C VAL A 379 43.63 -1.74 27.58
N TYR A 380 44.79 -1.59 26.94
CA TYR A 380 46.07 -1.55 27.64
C TYR A 380 46.49 -0.09 27.88
N ILE A 381 46.68 0.26 29.14
CA ILE A 381 47.22 1.57 29.55
C ILE A 381 48.73 1.43 29.74
N LYS A 382 49.50 2.32 29.10
CA LYS A 382 50.95 2.40 29.22
C LYS A 382 51.38 3.83 29.53
N ASN A 383 51.71 4.07 30.80
CA ASN A 383 52.25 5.35 31.28
C ASN A 383 53.74 5.52 31.00
#